data_AF-A0A0G1R7T3-F1
#
_entry.id   AF-A0A0G1R7T3-F1
#
_cell.length_a   1.000
_cell.length_b   1.000
_cell.length_c   1.000
_cell.angle_alpha   90.00
_cell.angle_beta   90.00
_cell.angle_gamma   90.00
#
_symmetry.space_group_name_H-M   'P 1'
#
loop_
_entity.id
_entity.type
_entity.pdbx_description
1 polymer ?
#
loop_
_entity_poly.entity_id
_entity_poly.type
_entity_poly.pdbx_seq_one_letter_code
_entity_poly.pdbx_strand_id
1 'polypeptide(L)'
;LRAKDAGVALALLPIIYFVYNITFALFSTPAGILSDKIGRRNTFMVGMLIFSMTYFLFARLHSVSAIWILFAVYGFYSAFTEGIGRAIVADLVEEKLRATAFGIYNAFNGIALLPASLIFGFLWDKFGVATAFNWGAGLALAAFFVFLFLRFRYRPHYKVV
;
A
#
# COMPACT_ATOMS: atom_id res chain seq x y z
N LEU A 1 1.58 -2.46 16.68
CA LEU A 1 1.97 -3.77 17.24
C LEU A 1 3.45 -4.06 17.00
N ARG A 2 3.91 -4.18 15.74
CA ARG A 2 5.31 -4.53 15.45
C ARG A 2 6.40 -3.69 16.10
N ALA A 3 6.26 -2.36 16.07
CA ALA A 3 7.23 -1.46 16.67
C ALA A 3 7.37 -1.68 18.19
N LYS A 4 6.26 -1.91 18.89
CA LYS A 4 6.25 -2.22 20.32
C LYS A 4 6.99 -3.52 20.60
N ASP A 5 6.72 -4.57 19.83
CA ASP A 5 7.35 -5.89 19.99
C ASP A 5 8.85 -5.87 19.72
N ALA A 6 9.32 -4.94 18.88
CA ALA A 6 10.75 -4.70 18.63
C ALA A 6 11.42 -3.85 19.72
N GLY A 7 10.70 -3.47 20.78
CA GLY A 7 11.23 -2.67 21.89
C GLY A 7 11.16 -1.15 21.70
N VAL A 8 10.40 -0.66 20.70
CA VAL A 8 10.17 0.78 20.56
C VAL A 8 9.25 1.25 21.70
N ALA A 9 9.68 2.29 22.41
CA ALA A 9 8.86 2.93 23.44
C ALA A 9 7.51 3.40 22.86
N LEU A 10 6.41 3.15 23.58
CA LEU A 10 5.06 3.50 23.13
C LEU A 10 4.91 5.00 22.80
N ALA A 11 5.62 5.87 23.53
CA ALA A 11 5.65 7.31 23.29
C ALA A 11 6.23 7.70 21.92
N LEU A 12 7.00 6.83 21.26
CA LEU A 12 7.60 7.07 19.95
C LEU A 12 6.71 6.62 18.78
N LEU A 13 5.60 5.91 19.03
CA LEU A 13 4.69 5.47 17.97
C LEU A 13 4.14 6.63 17.11
N PRO A 14 3.74 7.79 17.68
CA PRO A 14 3.35 8.95 16.87
C PRO A 14 4.49 9.45 15.98
N ILE A 15 5.74 9.39 16.44
CA ILE A 15 6.91 9.81 15.66
C ILE A 15 7.18 8.84 14.51
N ILE A 16 7.03 7.54 14.73
CA ILE A 16 7.09 6.54 13.66
C ILE A 16 6.01 6.82 12.60
N TYR A 17 4.79 7.13 13.04
CA TYR A 17 3.71 7.51 12.13
C TYR A 17 4.02 8.81 11.38
N PHE A 18 4.67 9.76 12.05
CA PHE A 18 5.15 10.99 11.41
C PHE A 18 6.20 10.71 10.33
N VAL A 19 7.17 9.81 10.57
CA VAL A 19 8.17 9.39 9.56
C VAL A 19 7.49 8.76 8.34
N TYR A 20 6.50 7.89 8.58
CA TYR A 20 5.65 7.34 7.51
C TYR A 20 5.01 8.45 6.67
N ASN A 21 4.34 9.42 7.32
CA ASN A 21 3.64 10.50 6.63
C ASN A 21 4.59 11.46 5.89
N ILE A 22 5.74 11.80 6.46
CA ILE A 22 6.75 12.62 5.77
C ILE A 22 7.22 11.90 4.52
N THR A 23 7.57 10.62 4.63
CA THR A 23 8.09 9.87 3.47
C THR A 23 7.00 9.74 2.41
N PHE A 24 5.76 9.43 2.81
CA PHE A 24 4.62 9.44 1.92
C PHE A 24 4.45 10.79 1.21
N ALA A 25 4.44 11.90 1.94
CA ALA A 25 4.27 13.25 1.39
C ALA A 25 5.39 13.61 0.40
N LEU A 26 6.66 13.40 0.79
CA LEU A 26 7.83 13.70 -0.03
C LEU A 26 7.84 12.94 -1.35
N PHE A 27 7.42 11.67 -1.35
CA PHE A 27 7.48 10.82 -2.52
C PHE A 27 6.18 10.74 -3.32
N SER A 28 5.05 11.25 -2.79
CA SER A 28 3.75 11.25 -3.48
C SER A 28 3.79 11.99 -4.82
N THR A 29 4.39 13.19 -4.86
CA THR A 29 4.51 13.98 -6.10
C THR A 29 5.45 13.32 -7.11
N PRO A 30 6.69 12.91 -6.76
CA PRO A 30 7.55 12.14 -7.67
C PRO A 30 6.90 10.85 -8.19
N ALA A 31 6.22 10.09 -7.33
CA ALA A 31 5.54 8.86 -7.72
C ALA A 31 4.38 9.13 -8.71
N GLY A 32 3.65 10.23 -8.51
CA GLY A 32 2.64 10.71 -9.46
C GLY A 32 3.23 11.04 -10.83
N ILE A 33 4.30 11.84 -10.87
CA ILE A 33 5.01 12.19 -12.12
C ILE A 33 5.54 10.92 -12.81
N LEU A 34 6.09 9.97 -12.05
CA LEU A 34 6.55 8.70 -12.59
C LEU A 34 5.39 7.89 -13.18
N SER A 35 4.27 7.79 -12.45
CA SER A 35 3.03 7.16 -12.92
C SER A 35 2.52 7.72 -14.25
N ASP A 36 2.57 9.03 -14.43
CA ASP A 36 2.13 9.63 -15.68
C ASP A 36 3.11 9.34 -16.84
N LYS A 37 4.39 9.10 -16.55
CA LYS A 37 5.43 8.76 -17.55
C LYS A 37 5.46 7.29 -17.96
N ILE A 38 5.50 6.37 -16.99
CA ILE A 38 5.66 4.92 -17.25
C ILE A 38 4.33 4.15 -17.23
N GLY A 39 3.23 4.87 -16.98
CA GLY A 39 1.88 4.35 -16.89
C GLY A 39 1.46 4.01 -15.46
N ARG A 40 0.23 4.40 -15.09
CA ARG A 40 -0.34 4.21 -13.74
C ARG A 40 -0.27 2.77 -13.27
N ARG A 41 -0.56 1.84 -14.18
CA ARG A 41 -0.53 0.39 -13.93
C ARG A 41 0.84 -0.08 -13.46
N ASN A 42 1.91 0.31 -14.16
CA ASN A 42 3.26 -0.16 -13.86
C ASN A 42 3.76 0.41 -12.53
N THR A 43 3.47 1.68 -12.25
CA THR A 43 3.87 2.31 -10.98
C THR A 43 3.13 1.70 -9.79
N PHE A 44 1.84 1.39 -9.93
CA PHE A 44 1.07 0.69 -8.90
C PHE A 44 1.66 -0.70 -8.60
N MET A 45 2.05 -1.44 -9.63
CA MET A 45 2.69 -2.76 -9.50
C MET A 45 4.06 -2.69 -8.81
N VAL A 46 4.87 -1.67 -9.10
CA VAL A 46 6.12 -1.43 -8.38
C VAL A 46 5.85 -1.20 -6.89
N GLY A 47 4.82 -0.42 -6.55
CA GLY A 47 4.35 -0.24 -5.17
C GLY A 47 4.01 -1.57 -4.49
N MET A 48 3.27 -2.46 -5.17
CA MET A 48 2.94 -3.78 -4.62
C MET A 48 4.18 -4.64 -4.31
N LEU A 49 5.21 -4.60 -5.17
CA LEU A 49 6.47 -5.32 -4.91
C LEU A 49 7.20 -4.75 -3.69
N ILE A 50 7.26 -3.41 -3.58
CA ILE A 50 7.85 -2.75 -2.41
C ILE A 50 7.11 -3.14 -1.13
N PHE A 51 5.77 -3.16 -1.15
CA PHE A 51 4.95 -3.59 -0.02
C PHE A 51 5.22 -5.04 0.37
N SER A 52 5.22 -5.95 -0.60
CA SER A 52 5.53 -7.36 -0.38
C SER A 52 6.91 -7.54 0.27
N MET A 53 7.93 -6.86 -0.26
CA MET A 53 9.29 -6.93 0.26
C MET A 53 9.38 -6.33 1.68
N THR A 54 8.70 -5.21 1.93
CA THR A 54 8.66 -4.55 3.24
C THR A 54 8.02 -5.45 4.28
N TYR A 55 6.91 -6.11 3.97
CA TYR A 55 6.25 -7.05 4.88
C TYR A 55 7.10 -8.28 5.13
N PHE A 56 7.75 -8.82 4.09
CA PHE A 56 8.70 -9.92 4.24
C PHE A 56 9.88 -9.57 5.17
N LEU A 57 10.36 -8.33 5.12
CA LEU A 57 11.40 -7.83 6.03
C LEU A 57 10.87 -7.59 7.45
N PHE A 58 9.64 -7.07 7.63
CA PHE A 58 9.01 -6.96 8.95
C PHE A 58 8.90 -8.31 9.67
N ALA A 59 8.75 -9.41 8.92
CA ALA A 59 8.72 -10.77 9.47
C ALA A 59 10.07 -11.24 10.05
N ARG A 60 11.20 -10.64 9.63
CA ARG A 60 12.56 -11.13 9.95
C ARG A 60 13.35 -10.15 10.82
N LEU A 61 13.17 -8.86 10.59
CA LEU A 61 13.92 -7.83 11.28
C LEU A 61 13.27 -7.49 12.62
N HIS A 62 14.06 -7.57 13.68
CA HIS A 62 13.63 -7.36 15.07
C HIS A 62 14.26 -6.13 15.72
N SER A 63 15.22 -5.47 15.06
CA SER A 63 15.92 -4.32 15.64
C SER A 63 15.10 -3.04 15.55
N VAL A 64 15.20 -2.18 16.58
CA VAL A 64 14.57 -0.86 16.61
C VAL A 64 14.93 -0.03 15.37
N SER A 65 16.21 -0.01 14.98
CA SER A 65 16.68 0.71 13.79
C SER A 65 16.02 0.20 12.50
N ALA A 66 15.86 -1.11 12.34
CA ALA A 66 15.18 -1.68 11.20
C ALA A 66 13.70 -1.26 11.14
N ILE A 67 13.02 -1.18 12.29
CA ILE A 67 11.62 -0.72 12.33
C ILE A 67 11.49 0.70 11.77
N TRP A 68 12.34 1.64 12.17
CA TRP A 68 12.31 3.01 11.64
C TRP A 68 12.46 3.04 10.12
N ILE A 69 13.43 2.29 9.60
CA ILE A 69 13.68 2.20 8.15
C ILE A 69 12.47 1.57 7.45
N LEU A 70 11.92 0.47 7.98
CA LEU A 70 10.79 -0.22 7.39
C LEU A 70 9.53 0.66 7.36
N PHE A 71 9.28 1.49 8.37
CA PHE A 71 8.18 2.46 8.35
C PHE A 71 8.39 3.61 7.35
N ALA A 72 9.63 4.06 7.14
CA ALA A 72 9.94 5.01 6.07
C ALA A 72 9.67 4.36 4.69
N VAL A 73 10.19 3.15 4.45
CA VAL A 73 9.93 2.40 3.22
C VAL A 73 8.43 2.10 3.05
N TYR A 74 7.71 1.92 4.16
CA TYR A 74 6.25 1.78 4.14
C TYR A 74 5.56 3.05 3.61
N GLY A 75 5.99 4.23 4.04
CA GLY A 75 5.50 5.50 3.51
C GLY A 75 5.84 5.68 2.02
N PHE A 76 7.03 5.25 1.63
CA PHE A 76 7.45 5.23 0.22
C PHE A 76 6.54 4.32 -0.62
N TYR A 77 6.21 3.11 -0.14
CA TYR A 77 5.23 2.25 -0.80
C TYR A 77 3.87 2.96 -0.97
N SER A 78 3.35 3.59 0.08
CA SER A 78 2.04 4.24 0.03
C SER A 78 1.99 5.35 -1.03
N ALA A 79 3.11 6.02 -1.29
CA ALA A 79 3.22 7.03 -2.34
C ALA A 79 3.00 6.43 -3.74
N PHE A 80 3.38 5.16 -3.93
CA PHE A 80 3.24 4.43 -5.19
C PHE A 80 1.86 3.79 -5.38
N THR A 81 1.02 3.75 -4.34
CA THR A 81 -0.26 3.02 -4.38
C THR A 81 -1.47 3.89 -4.07
N GLU A 82 -1.46 4.71 -3.03
CA GLU A 82 -2.67 5.43 -2.62
C GLU A 82 -3.16 6.42 -3.67
N GLY A 83 -2.30 7.34 -4.11
CA GLY A 83 -2.65 8.34 -5.12
C GLY A 83 -2.89 7.72 -6.50
N ILE A 84 -2.03 6.77 -6.86
CA ILE A 84 -2.06 6.12 -8.18
C ILE A 84 -3.27 5.18 -8.30
N GLY A 85 -3.64 4.47 -7.25
CA GLY A 85 -4.84 3.63 -7.21
C GLY A 85 -6.10 4.45 -7.44
N ARG A 86 -6.23 5.61 -6.78
CA ARG A 86 -7.34 6.55 -7.05
C ARG A 86 -7.31 7.06 -8.49
N ALA A 87 -6.13 7.39 -9.03
CA ALA A 87 -6.02 7.83 -10.41
C ALA A 87 -6.41 6.73 -11.42
N ILE A 88 -6.08 5.47 -11.17
CA ILE A 88 -6.54 4.32 -11.97
C ILE A 88 -8.07 4.25 -11.95
N VAL A 89 -8.70 4.38 -10.78
CA VAL A 89 -10.18 4.39 -10.67
C VAL A 89 -10.79 5.54 -11.47
N ALA A 90 -10.20 6.73 -11.38
CA ALA A 90 -10.67 7.93 -12.08
C ALA A 90 -10.58 7.80 -13.62
N ASP A 91 -9.60 7.04 -14.11
CA ASP A 91 -9.39 6.80 -15.54
C ASP A 91 -10.34 5.72 -16.11
N LEU A 92 -10.98 4.92 -15.25
CA LEU A 92 -11.92 3.86 -15.64
C LEU A 92 -13.37 4.35 -15.76
N VAL A 93 -13.66 5.57 -15.32
CA VAL A 93 -15.03 6.11 -15.25
C VAL A 93 -15.11 7.48 -15.90
N GLU A 94 -16.30 7.83 -16.38
CA GLU A 94 -16.60 9.20 -16.82
C GLU A 94 -16.48 10.18 -15.65
N GLU A 95 -16.11 11.42 -15.95
CA GLU A 95 -15.88 12.46 -14.95
C GLU A 95 -17.07 12.67 -14.00
N LYS A 96 -18.29 12.66 -14.54
CA LYS A 96 -19.55 12.79 -13.78
C LYS A 96 -19.78 11.66 -12.75
N LEU A 97 -19.11 10.51 -12.91
CA LEU A 97 -19.24 9.33 -12.05
C LEU A 97 -18.06 9.17 -11.08
N ARG A 98 -17.04 10.02 -11.14
CA ARG A 98 -15.82 9.91 -10.31
C ARG A 98 -16.12 9.90 -8.81
N ALA A 99 -17.04 10.75 -8.36
CA ALA A 99 -17.43 10.81 -6.95
C ALA A 99 -18.01 9.45 -6.47
N THR A 100 -18.93 8.87 -7.25
CA THR A 100 -19.50 7.55 -6.97
C THR A 100 -18.44 6.45 -7.03
N ALA A 101 -17.54 6.49 -8.01
CA ALA A 101 -16.46 5.53 -8.15
C ALA A 101 -15.50 5.56 -6.95
N PHE A 102 -15.13 6.75 -6.46
CA PHE A 102 -14.35 6.90 -5.23
C PHE A 102 -15.11 6.44 -3.99
N GLY A 103 -16.42 6.69 -3.92
CA GLY A 103 -17.29 6.16 -2.87
C GLY A 103 -17.24 4.64 -2.81
N ILE A 104 -17.45 3.96 -3.94
CA ILE A 104 -17.39 2.50 -4.06
C ILE A 104 -15.98 1.98 -3.73
N TYR A 105 -14.94 2.61 -4.27
CA TYR A 105 -13.55 2.25 -4.00
C TYR A 105 -13.22 2.30 -2.50
N ASN A 106 -13.60 3.39 -1.82
CA ASN A 106 -13.35 3.54 -0.39
C ASN A 106 -14.22 2.60 0.46
N ALA A 107 -15.48 2.39 0.06
CA ALA A 107 -16.36 1.43 0.73
C ALA A 107 -15.79 0.00 0.65
N PHE A 108 -15.31 -0.41 -0.52
CA PHE A 108 -14.69 -1.72 -0.69
C PHE A 108 -13.40 -1.86 0.13
N ASN A 109 -12.54 -0.83 0.15
CA ASN A 109 -11.35 -0.81 1.00
C ASN A 109 -11.72 -0.93 2.49
N GLY A 110 -12.74 -0.20 2.95
CA GLY A 110 -13.23 -0.29 4.33
C GLY A 110 -13.78 -1.67 4.68
N ILE A 111 -14.61 -2.25 3.81
CA ILE A 111 -15.17 -3.60 4.00
C ILE A 111 -14.06 -4.65 3.99
N ALA A 112 -13.07 -4.54 3.11
CA ALA A 112 -11.95 -5.47 3.02
C ALA A 112 -10.97 -5.35 4.21
N LEU A 113 -10.85 -4.15 4.81
CA LEU A 113 -9.97 -3.90 5.95
C LEU A 113 -10.39 -4.69 7.20
N LEU A 114 -11.69 -4.88 7.43
CA LEU A 114 -12.21 -5.63 8.58
C LEU A 114 -11.73 -7.09 8.61
N PRO A 115 -12.02 -7.95 7.60
CA PRO A 115 -11.52 -9.31 7.59
C PRO A 115 -9.99 -9.35 7.48
N ALA A 116 -9.36 -8.42 6.75
CA ALA A 116 -7.91 -8.37 6.67
C ALA A 116 -7.27 -8.16 8.06
N SER A 117 -7.81 -7.26 8.87
CA SER A 117 -7.32 -6.99 10.23
C SER A 117 -7.57 -8.16 11.18
N LEU A 118 -8.75 -8.79 11.09
CA LEU A 118 -9.09 -9.96 11.90
C LEU A 118 -8.18 -11.15 11.59
N ILE A 119 -7.97 -11.45 10.30
CA ILE A 119 -7.09 -12.56 9.88
C ILE A 119 -5.64 -12.25 10.26
N PHE A 120 -5.16 -11.03 10.02
CA PHE A 120 -3.79 -10.64 10.37
C PHE A 120 -3.55 -10.73 11.88
N GLY A 121 -4.48 -10.23 12.70
CA GLY A 121 -4.42 -10.33 14.16
C GLY A 121 -4.47 -11.78 14.65
N PHE A 122 -5.39 -12.59 14.10
CA PHE A 122 -5.48 -14.01 14.43
C PHE A 122 -4.17 -14.75 14.11
N LEU A 123 -3.58 -14.50 12.94
CA LEU A 123 -2.29 -15.08 12.56
C LEU A 123 -1.16 -14.63 13.49
N TRP A 124 -1.17 -13.37 13.90
CA TRP A 124 -0.20 -12.81 14.82
C TRP A 124 -0.27 -13.48 16.20
N ASP A 125 -1.47 -13.61 16.74
CA ASP A 125 -1.69 -14.10 18.09
C ASP A 125 -1.49 -15.62 18.20
N LYS A 126 -1.87 -16.38 17.16
CA LYS A 126 -1.78 -17.86 17.17
C LYS A 126 -0.47 -18.41 16.63
N PHE A 127 0.08 -17.79 15.58
CA PHE A 127 1.23 -18.30 14.84
C PHE A 127 2.43 -17.35 14.86
N GLY A 128 2.31 -16.23 15.57
CA GLY A 128 3.38 -15.25 15.76
C GLY A 128 3.48 -14.22 14.63
N VAL A 129 4.26 -13.18 14.95
CA VAL A 129 4.50 -12.00 14.12
C VAL A 129 4.99 -12.34 12.71
N ALA A 130 5.95 -13.28 12.61
CA ALA A 130 6.55 -13.64 11.33
C ALA A 130 5.53 -14.26 10.37
N THR A 131 4.59 -15.08 10.88
CA THR A 131 3.56 -15.73 10.07
C THR A 131 2.57 -14.70 9.52
N ALA A 132 2.09 -13.78 10.35
CA ALA A 132 1.18 -12.71 9.92
C ALA A 132 1.78 -11.84 8.80
N PHE A 133 3.04 -11.40 8.97
CA PHE A 133 3.72 -10.58 7.98
C PHE A 133 4.07 -11.34 6.69
N ASN A 134 4.54 -12.59 6.78
CA ASN A 134 4.80 -13.41 5.59
C ASN A 134 3.51 -13.70 4.81
N TRP A 135 2.38 -13.91 5.51
CA TRP A 135 1.08 -14.08 4.86
C TRP A 135 0.66 -12.81 4.11
N GLY A 136 0.78 -11.64 4.74
CA GLY A 136 0.53 -10.36 4.07
C GLY A 136 1.46 -10.10 2.88
N ALA A 137 2.75 -10.45 2.99
CA ALA A 137 3.69 -10.39 1.87
C ALA A 137 3.27 -11.32 0.72
N GLY A 138 2.86 -12.55 1.03
CA GLY A 138 2.35 -13.50 0.04
C GLY A 138 1.10 -12.98 -0.68
N LEU A 139 0.16 -12.37 0.04
CA LEU A 139 -1.03 -11.76 -0.56
C LEU A 139 -0.70 -10.57 -1.45
N ALA A 140 0.23 -9.71 -1.02
CA ALA A 140 0.72 -8.59 -1.83
C ALA A 140 1.33 -9.08 -3.15
N LEU A 141 2.12 -10.14 -3.09
CA LEU A 141 2.74 -10.75 -4.26
C LEU A 141 1.70 -11.43 -5.16
N ALA A 142 0.71 -12.10 -4.58
CA ALA A 142 -0.42 -12.66 -5.34
C ALA A 142 -1.22 -11.55 -6.04
N ALA A 143 -1.50 -10.43 -5.36
CA ALA A 143 -2.17 -9.28 -5.94
C ALA A 143 -1.36 -8.68 -7.10
N PHE A 144 -0.03 -8.62 -6.99
CA PHE A 144 0.85 -8.22 -8.07
C PHE A 144 0.67 -9.12 -9.31
N PHE A 145 0.65 -10.45 -9.12
CA PHE A 145 0.44 -11.37 -10.24
C PHE A 145 -0.96 -11.26 -10.85
N VAL A 146 -2.01 -11.13 -10.01
CA VAL A 146 -3.37 -10.89 -10.51
C VAL A 146 -3.40 -9.62 -11.36
N PHE A 147 -2.82 -8.53 -10.86
CA PHE A 147 -2.78 -7.26 -11.58
C PHE A 147 -1.91 -7.32 -12.85
N LEU A 148 -0.85 -8.14 -12.84
CA LEU A 148 0.00 -8.44 -14.00
C LEU A 148 -0.78 -9.15 -15.13
N PHE A 149 -1.67 -10.07 -14.78
CA PHE A 149 -2.46 -10.82 -15.76
C PHE A 149 -3.78 -10.12 -16.16
N LEU A 150 -4.29 -9.23 -15.32
CA LEU A 150 -5.43 -8.39 -15.68
C LEU A 150 -5.05 -7.43 -16.81
N ARG A 151 -5.58 -7.72 -18.00
CA ARG A 151 -5.51 -6.82 -19.16
C ARG A 151 -6.54 -5.71 -18.99
N PHE A 152 -6.13 -4.59 -18.42
CA PHE A 152 -6.94 -3.37 -18.50
C PHE A 152 -7.04 -2.95 -19.96
N ARG A 153 -8.25 -3.05 -20.53
CA ARG A 153 -8.56 -2.40 -21.81
C ARG A 153 -8.68 -0.90 -21.54
N TYR A 154 -7.54 -0.23 -21.40
CA TYR A 154 -7.48 1.22 -21.23
C TYR A 154 -8.21 1.85 -22.42
N ARG A 155 -9.33 2.51 -22.17
CA ARG A 155 -9.92 3.45 -23.12
C ARG A 155 -9.38 4.82 -22.72
N PRO A 156 -8.33 5.35 -23.37
CA PRO A 156 -7.93 6.71 -23.12
C PRO A 156 -9.09 7.62 -23.55
N HIS A 157 -9.81 8.18 -22.58
CA HIS A 157 -10.69 9.31 -22.86
C HIS A 157 -9.80 10.54 -23.05
N TYR A 158 -9.27 10.69 -24.27
CA TYR A 158 -8.74 11.96 -24.72
C TYR A 158 -9.83 12.73 -25.45
N LYS A 159 -9.88 14.03 -25.12
CA LYS A 159 -10.59 15.16 -25.73
C LYS A 159 -11.99 15.46 -25.18
N VAL A 160 -12.07 16.54 -24.43
CA VAL A 160 -12.91 17.67 -24.87
C VAL A 160 -11.98 18.87 -25.05
N VAL A 161 -12.19 19.52 -26.20
CA VAL A 161 -11.50 20.67 -26.77
C VAL A 161 -11.35 21.82 -25.77
#